data_AF-A0A957WW48-F1
#
_entry.id   AF-A0A957WW48-F1
#
_cell.length_a   1.000
_cell.length_b   1.000
_cell.length_c   1.000
_cell.angle_alpha   90.00
_cell.angle_beta   90.00
_cell.angle_gamma   90.00
#
_symmetry.space_group_name_H-M   'P 1'
#
loop_
_entity.id
_entity.type
_entity.pdbx_description
1 polymer ?
#
loop_
_entity_poly.entity_id
_entity_poly.type
_entity_poly.pdbx_seq_one_letter_code
_entity_poly.pdbx_strand_id
1 'polypeptide(L)' 'MQGLMMDYQLTLDRILEHANRMFPHKYVRTKRPDGTFHSYTYSDLYRRVKRLANVLEEFGVAPGDCLGTFAWNSYQHL' A
#
# COMPACT_ATOMS: atom_id res chain seq x y z
N MET A 1 23.68 0.50 -28.62
CA MET A 1 23.39 1.93 -28.34
C MET A 1 22.13 1.96 -27.48
N GLN A 2 22.20 2.43 -26.23
CA GLN A 2 21.03 2.55 -25.35
C GLN A 2 20.16 3.75 -25.76
N GLY A 3 18.85 3.67 -25.52
CA GLY A 3 17.91 4.76 -25.80
C GLY A 3 18.04 5.93 -24.83
N LEU A 4 17.64 7.13 -25.26
CA LEU A 4 17.67 8.38 -24.47
C LEU A 4 16.42 8.60 -23.59
N MET A 5 15.65 7.54 -23.34
CA MET A 5 14.43 7.61 -22.53
C MET A 5 14.76 7.48 -21.05
N MET A 6 13.87 7.98 -20.18
CA MET A 6 14.00 7.81 -18.73
C MET A 6 14.02 6.32 -18.36
N ASP A 7 14.99 5.95 -17.54
CA ASP A 7 15.04 4.66 -16.87
C ASP A 7 14.14 4.71 -15.64
N TYR A 8 13.00 4.01 -15.68
CA TYR A 8 11.98 4.05 -14.64
C TYR A 8 11.45 2.65 -14.35
N GLN A 9 11.69 2.18 -13.12
CA GLN A 9 11.28 0.84 -12.68
C GLN A 9 9.79 0.79 -12.34
N LEU A 10 9.10 -0.24 -12.85
CA LEU A 10 7.66 -0.44 -12.69
C LEU A 10 7.33 -1.25 -11.42
N THR A 11 7.43 -0.60 -10.27
CA THR A 11 7.22 -1.21 -8.95
C THR A 11 5.90 -0.76 -8.29
N LEU A 12 5.35 -1.58 -7.38
CA LEU A 12 4.05 -1.32 -6.74
C LEU A 12 4.05 -0.07 -5.84
N ASP A 13 5.18 0.26 -5.22
CA ASP A 13 5.32 1.48 -4.43
C ASP A 13 5.06 2.74 -5.28
N ARG A 14 5.32 2.71 -6.59
CA ARG A 14 5.02 3.85 -7.49
C ARG A 14 3.53 4.09 -7.64
N ILE A 15 2.72 3.03 -7.64
CA ILE A 15 1.25 3.13 -7.66
C ILE A 15 0.76 3.77 -6.35
N LEU A 16 1.29 3.31 -5.22
CA LEU A 16 0.95 3.84 -3.90
C LEU A 16 1.36 5.31 -3.75
N GLU A 17 2.57 5.69 -4.20
CA GLU A 17 3.04 7.07 -4.23
C GLU A 17 2.18 7.97 -5.11
N HIS A 18 1.79 7.48 -6.30
CA HIS A 18 0.92 8.21 -7.20
C HIS A 18 -0.46 8.46 -6.57
N ALA A 19 -1.06 7.44 -5.94
CA ALA A 19 -2.35 7.58 -5.26
C ALA A 19 -2.30 8.61 -4.12
N ASN A 20 -1.24 8.58 -3.30
CA ASN A 20 -1.03 9.57 -2.24
C ASN A 20 -0.78 10.99 -2.80
N ARG A 21 -0.03 11.12 -3.90
CA ARG A 21 0.31 12.44 -4.46
C ARG A 21 -0.86 13.09 -5.18
N MET A 22 -1.58 12.33 -6.02
CA MET A 22 -2.63 12.87 -6.88
C MET A 22 -4.01 12.86 -6.22
N PHE A 23 -4.28 11.89 -5.35
CA PHE A 23 -5.61 11.65 -4.79
C PHE A 23 -5.62 11.47 -3.27
N PRO A 24 -4.83 12.24 -2.48
CA PRO A 24 -4.65 11.98 -1.05
C PRO A 24 -5.96 11.98 -0.26
N HIS A 25 -6.95 12.76 -0.69
CA HIS A 25 -8.24 12.97 -0.04
C HIS A 25 -9.31 11.93 -0.41
N LYS A 26 -9.07 11.08 -1.42
CA LYS A 26 -10.05 10.05 -1.81
C LYS A 26 -10.15 8.99 -0.73
N TYR A 27 -11.37 8.52 -0.50
CA TYR A 27 -11.67 7.56 0.55
C TYR A 27 -11.51 6.12 0.07
N VAL A 28 -10.90 5.31 0.93
CA VAL A 28 -11.05 3.86 0.95
C VAL A 28 -12.11 3.54 2.01
N ARG A 29 -13.19 2.86 1.59
CA ARG A 29 -14.29 2.45 2.48
C ARG A 29 -14.41 0.94 2.51
N THR A 30 -14.48 0.40 3.73
CA THR A 30 -14.62 -1.04 3.97
C THR A 30 -15.81 -1.28 4.87
N LYS A 31 -16.69 -2.18 4.45
CA LYS A 31 -17.76 -2.69 5.31
C LYS A 31 -17.18 -3.74 6.25
N ARG A 32 -17.37 -3.54 7.56
CA ARG A 32 -16.94 -4.46 8.61
C ARG A 32 -18.02 -5.53 8.87
N PRO A 33 -17.67 -6.66 9.51
CA PRO A 33 -18.63 -7.73 9.82
C PRO A 33 -19.79 -7.28 10.71
N ASP A 34 -19.55 -6.29 11.59
CA ASP A 34 -20.57 -5.66 12.43
C ASP A 34 -21.53 -4.72 11.67
N GLY A 35 -21.36 -4.61 10.34
CA GLY A 35 -22.16 -3.75 9.47
C GLY A 35 -21.69 -2.30 9.41
N THR A 36 -20.72 -1.90 10.23
CA THR A 36 -20.17 -0.53 10.22
C THR A 36 -19.23 -0.31 9.02
N PHE A 37 -18.98 0.95 8.68
CA PHE A 37 -18.00 1.31 7.65
C PHE A 37 -16.75 1.91 8.28
N HIS A 38 -15.61 1.26 8.06
CA HIS A 38 -14.32 1.92 8.21
C HIS A 38 -14.07 2.79 6.98
N SER A 39 -13.75 4.07 7.19
CA SER A 39 -13.45 5.01 6.11
C SER A 39 -12.20 5.80 6.47
N TYR A 40 -11.25 5.87 5.55
CA TYR A 40 -10.05 6.70 5.67
C TYR A 40 -9.53 7.07 4.28
N THR A 41 -8.53 7.93 4.20
CA THR A 41 -8.06 8.47 2.93
C THR A 41 -6.86 7.72 2.35
N TYR A 42 -6.53 7.93 1.07
CA TYR A 42 -5.28 7.41 0.50
C TYR A 42 -4.03 7.94 1.22
N SER A 43 -4.09 9.14 1.80
CA SER A 43 -2.99 9.64 2.63
C SER A 43 -2.82 8.85 3.93
N ASP A 44 -3.92 8.41 4.53
CA ASP A 44 -3.89 7.54 5.70
C ASP A 44 -3.40 6.13 5.34
N LEU A 45 -3.84 5.57 4.20
CA LEU A 45 -3.34 4.30 3.65
C LEU A 45 -1.82 4.36 3.47
N TYR A 46 -1.32 5.38 2.78
CA TYR A 46 0.10 5.57 2.51
C TYR A 46 0.94 5.54 3.80
N ARG A 47 0.54 6.34 4.80
CA ARG A 47 1.23 6.40 6.09
C ARG A 47 1.21 5.05 6.80
N ARG A 48 0.09 4.34 6.77
CA ARG A 48 -0.05 3.04 7.41
C ARG A 48 0.81 1.97 6.74
N VAL A 49 0.79 1.89 5.40
CA VAL A 49 1.58 0.90 4.64
C VAL A 49 3.08 1.12 4.85
N LYS A 50 3.56 2.38 4.81
CA LYS A 50 4.98 2.68 5.10
C LYS A 50 5.39 2.26 6.52
N ARG A 51 4.53 2.48 7.52
CA ARG A 51 4.79 2.01 8.90
C ARG A 51 4.87 0.49 8.98
N LEU A 52 3.98 -0.23 8.31
CA LEU A 52 4.02 -1.69 8.26
C LEU A 52 5.30 -2.19 7.58
N ALA A 53 5.68 -1.60 6.44
CA ALA A 53 6.89 -1.97 5.72
C ALA A 53 8.15 -1.83 6.59
N ASN A 54 8.30 -0.72 7.31
CA ASN A 54 9.45 -0.50 8.21
C ASN A 54 9.50 -1.56 9.33
N VAL A 55 8.35 -1.90 9.93
CA VAL A 55 8.31 -2.91 11.01
C VAL A 55 8.59 -4.33 10.49
N LEU A 56 8.21 -4.65 9.25
CA LEU A 56 8.55 -5.94 8.65
C LEU A 56 10.05 -6.10 8.45
N GLU A 57 10.73 -5.02 8.06
CA GLU A 57 12.20 -4.98 8.00
C GLU A 57 12.82 -5.21 9.38
N GLU A 58 12.28 -4.57 10.44
CA GLU A 58 12.71 -4.80 11.83
C GLU A 58 12.50 -6.25 12.29
N PHE A 59 11.48 -6.94 11.78
CA PHE A 59 11.25 -8.37 12.05
C PHE A 59 12.11 -9.32 11.19
N GLY A 60 13.02 -8.79 10.38
CA GLY A 60 13.98 -9.59 9.62
C GLY A 60 13.44 -10.13 8.30
N VAL A 61 12.34 -9.58 7.78
CA VAL A 61 11.84 -9.93 6.44
C VAL A 61 12.82 -9.44 5.39
N ALA A 62 13.29 -10.35 4.53
CA ALA A 62 14.26 -10.09 3.49
C ALA A 62 13.64 -10.06 2.08
N PRO A 63 14.32 -9.43 1.10
CA PRO A 63 13.92 -9.52 -0.30
C PRO A 63 13.84 -10.98 -0.77
N GLY A 64 12.67 -11.37 -1.27
CA GLY A 64 12.38 -12.75 -1.72
C GLY A 64 11.55 -13.56 -0.72
N ASP A 65 11.40 -13.11 0.52
CA ASP A 65 10.57 -13.77 1.51
C ASP A 65 9.08 -13.70 1.15
N CYS A 66 8.34 -14.76 1.49
CA CYS A 66 6.91 -14.84 1.29
C CYS A 66 6.15 -14.45 2.55
N LEU A 67 5.26 -13.46 2.44
CA LEU A 67 4.34 -13.04 3.50
C LEU A 67 2.91 -13.50 3.17
N GLY A 68 2.37 -14.41 3.97
CA GLY A 68 1.02 -14.93 3.81
C GLY A 68 -0.04 -14.05 4.47
N THR A 69 -1.16 -13.82 3.77
CA THR A 69 -2.36 -13.19 4.33
C THR A 69 -3.58 -14.08 4.12
N PHE A 70 -4.44 -14.17 5.13
CA PHE A 70 -5.76 -14.78 5.02
C PHE A 70 -6.80 -13.77 5.51
N ALA A 71 -7.30 -12.95 4.59
CA ALA A 71 -8.15 -11.82 4.91
C ALA A 71 -9.15 -11.50 3.80
N TRP A 72 -10.29 -10.95 4.17
CA TRP A 72 -11.29 -10.41 3.24
C TRP A 72 -10.78 -9.13 2.55
N ASN A 73 -11.50 -8.71 1.50
CA ASN A 73 -11.34 -7.40 0.86
C ASN A 73 -11.70 -6.29 1.84
N SER A 74 -10.70 -5.87 2.61
CA SER A 74 -10.81 -4.94 3.71
C SER A 74 -9.69 -3.91 3.64
N TYR A 75 -9.86 -2.79 4.34
CA TYR A 75 -8.82 -1.77 4.40
C TYR A 75 -7.48 -2.33 4.89
N GLN A 76 -7.44 -3.41 5.67
CA GLN A 76 -6.21 -4.07 6.13
C GLN A 76 -5.51 -4.89 5.04
N HIS A 77 -6.28 -5.41 4.08
CA HIS A 77 -5.77 -6.21 2.96
C HIS A 77 -5.49 -5.37 1.70
N LEU A 78 -5.76 -4.06 1.78
CA LEU A 78 -5.40 -3.04 0.80
C LEU A 78 -4.15 -2.29 1.28
#